data_AF-A0A6P0I244-F1
#
_entry.id   AF-A0A6P0I244-F1
#
_cell.length_a   1.000
_cell.length_b   1.000
_cell.length_c   1.000
_cell.angle_alpha   90.00
_cell.angle_beta   90.00
_cell.angle_gamma   90.00
#
_symmetry.space_group_name_H-M   'P 1'
#
loop_
_entity.id
_entity.type
_entity.pdbx_description
1 polymer ?
#
loop_
_entity_poly.entity_id
_entity_poly.type
_entity_poly.pdbx_seq_one_letter_code
_entity_poly.pdbx_strand_id
1 'polypeptide(L)' 'MGSNNWRAAQNRIARLHQHIARQREDFHLKTAHKLVKQYDMIAVENLNIRGLAKNTKLSKSIYDVGK' A
#
# COMPACT_ATOMS: atom_id res chain seq x y z
N MET A 1 20.59 -7.00 32.14
CA MET A 1 20.18 -8.02 31.15
C MET A 1 18.73 -8.39 31.45
N GLY A 2 17.80 -8.13 30.51
CA GLY A 2 16.34 -8.25 30.74
C GLY A 2 15.88 -9.67 31.06
N SER A 3 14.78 -9.79 31.81
CA SER A 3 14.20 -11.08 32.21
C SER A 3 13.84 -11.95 31.00
N ASN A 4 13.82 -13.28 31.17
CA ASN A 4 13.50 -14.22 30.10
C ASN A 4 12.12 -13.96 29.47
N ASN A 5 11.16 -13.48 30.28
CA ASN A 5 9.82 -13.12 29.81
C ASN A 5 9.84 -11.90 28.88
N TRP A 6 10.68 -10.90 29.18
CA TRP A 6 10.83 -9.72 28.34
C TRP A 6 11.43 -10.08 26.97
N ARG A 7 12.46 -10.93 26.93
CA ARG A 7 13.06 -11.41 25.68
C ARG A 7 12.04 -12.19 24.82
N ALA A 8 11.22 -13.03 25.46
CA ALA A 8 10.18 -13.78 24.77
C ALA A 8 9.11 -12.86 24.16
N ALA A 9 8.69 -11.82 24.89
CA ALA A 9 7.75 -10.82 24.38
C ALA A 9 8.32 -10.02 23.20
N GLN A 10 9.57 -9.58 23.28
CA GLN A 10 10.24 -8.87 22.20
C GLN A 10 10.33 -9.72 20.93
N ASN A 11 10.66 -11.01 21.06
CA ASN A 11 10.71 -11.92 19.93
C ASN A 11 9.33 -12.10 19.26
N ARG A 12 8.24 -12.15 20.04
CA ARG A 12 6.88 -12.21 19.49
C ARG A 12 6.53 -10.95 18.71
N ILE A 13 6.84 -9.79 19.24
CA ILE A 13 6.62 -8.49 18.59
C ILE A 13 7.41 -8.41 17.28
N ALA A 14 8.70 -8.79 17.30
CA ALA A 14 9.54 -8.79 16.11
C ALA A 14 8.96 -9.68 15.00
N ARG A 15 8.48 -10.88 15.35
CA ARG A 15 7.83 -11.80 14.40
C ARG A 15 6.54 -11.21 13.82
N LEU A 16 5.73 -10.54 14.64
CA LEU A 16 4.51 -9.86 14.18
C LEU A 16 4.83 -8.75 13.17
N HIS A 17 5.78 -7.88 13.49
CA HIS A 17 6.20 -6.82 12.56
C HIS A 17 6.75 -7.40 11.25
N GLN A 18 7.56 -8.46 11.34
CA GLN A 18 8.07 -9.14 10.15
C GLN A 18 6.95 -9.74 9.30
N HIS A 19 5.92 -10.32 9.94
CA HIS A 19 4.75 -10.85 9.24
C HIS A 19 3.98 -9.74 8.51
N ILE A 20 3.69 -8.62 9.19
CA ILE A 20 2.99 -7.47 8.60
C ILE A 20 3.81 -6.88 7.44
N ALA A 21 5.12 -6.74 7.61
CA ALA A 21 6.00 -6.21 6.57
C ALA A 21 5.97 -7.10 5.31
N ARG A 22 6.06 -8.42 5.50
CA ARG A 22 5.97 -9.39 4.40
C ARG A 22 4.62 -9.37 3.70
N GLN A 23 3.52 -9.23 4.44
CA GLN A 23 2.19 -9.10 3.83
C GLN A 23 2.07 -7.84 2.96
N ARG A 24 2.61 -6.71 3.42
CA ARG A 24 2.63 -5.46 2.65
C ARG A 24 3.47 -5.60 1.37
N GLU A 25 4.66 -6.18 1.51
CA GLU A 25 5.56 -6.42 0.37
C GLU A 25 4.92 -7.36 -0.66
N ASP A 26 4.35 -8.48 -0.21
CA ASP A 26 3.66 -9.44 -1.07
C ASP A 26 2.48 -8.80 -1.82
N PHE A 27 1.69 -7.96 -1.14
CA PHE A 27 0.61 -7.20 -1.78
C PHE A 27 1.13 -6.28 -2.90
N HIS A 28 2.20 -5.52 -2.61
CA HIS A 28 2.79 -4.61 -3.60
C HIS A 28 3.36 -5.37 -4.80
N LEU A 29 4.12 -6.44 -4.55
CA LEU A 29 4.72 -7.25 -5.61
C LEU A 29 3.68 -7.94 -6.48
N LYS A 30 2.64 -8.56 -5.88
CA LYS A 30 1.55 -9.18 -6.64
C LYS A 30 0.79 -8.17 -7.48
N THR A 31 0.52 -6.99 -6.93
CA THR A 31 -0.17 -5.91 -7.66
C THR A 31 0.67 -5.42 -8.82
N ALA A 32 1.95 -5.10 -8.58
CA ALA A 32 2.87 -4.66 -9.62
C ALA A 32 3.04 -5.72 -10.71
N HIS A 33 3.23 -6.98 -10.34
CA HIS A 33 3.36 -8.09 -11.27
C HIS A 33 2.10 -8.27 -12.13
N LYS A 34 0.91 -8.15 -11.52
CA LYS A 34 -0.36 -8.19 -12.28
C LYS A 34 -0.43 -7.07 -13.32
N LEU A 35 -0.09 -5.84 -12.94
CA LEU A 35 -0.11 -4.68 -13.84
C LEU A 35 0.86 -4.86 -15.01
N VAL A 36 2.13 -5.20 -14.72
CA VAL A 36 3.15 -5.39 -15.77
C VAL A 36 2.81 -6.56 -16.69
N LYS A 37 2.20 -7.63 -16.16
CA LYS A 37 1.78 -8.77 -16.99
C LYS A 37 0.61 -8.43 -17.92
N GLN A 38 -0.26 -7.51 -17.52
CA GLN A 38 -1.49 -7.21 -18.24
C GLN A 38 -1.32 -6.10 -19.29
N TYR A 39 -0.38 -5.18 -19.08
CA TYR A 39 -0.21 -3.99 -19.91
C TYR A 39 1.21 -3.92 -20.46
N ASP A 40 1.34 -3.75 -21.79
CA ASP A 40 2.64 -3.61 -22.46
C ASP A 40 3.30 -2.24 -22.20
N MET A 41 2.50 -1.24 -21.85
CA MET A 41 2.96 0.11 -21.49
C MET A 41 2.16 0.63 -20.29
N ILE A 42 2.88 1.14 -19.28
CA ILE A 42 2.31 1.75 -18.08
C ILE A 42 2.83 3.17 -17.97
N ALA A 43 1.93 4.16 -17.94
CA ALA A 43 2.25 5.56 -17.69
C ALA A 43 1.75 5.96 -16.30
N VAL A 44 2.58 6.67 -15.53
CA VAL A 44 2.23 7.17 -14.19
C VAL A 44 2.33 8.68 -14.17
N GLU A 45 1.20 9.33 -13.93
CA GLU A 45 1.14 10.78 -13.81
C GLU A 45 1.04 11.21 -12.34
N ASN A 46 1.78 12.25 -11.97
CA ASN A 46 1.69 12.85 -10.65
C ASN A 46 0.62 13.94 -10.63
N LEU A 47 -0.64 13.54 -10.39
CA LEU A 47 -1.79 14.44 -10.40
C LEU A 47 -2.15 14.97 -9.00
N ASN A 48 -2.45 16.28 -8.91
CA ASN A 48 -3.05 16.87 -7.70
C ASN A 48 -4.54 16.51 -7.61
N ILE A 49 -4.84 15.33 -7.09
CA ILE A 49 -6.21 14.81 -6.98
C ILE A 49 -7.11 15.76 -6.18
N ARG A 50 -6.60 16.41 -5.12
CA ARG A 50 -7.39 17.37 -4.33
C ARG A 50 -7.78 18.60 -5.15
N GLY A 51 -6.89 19.07 -6.02
CA GLY A 51 -7.17 20.16 -6.95
C GLY A 51 -8.21 19.75 -8.00
N LEU A 52 -8.05 18.54 -8.57
CA LEU A 52 -8.98 18.03 -9.57
C LEU A 52 -10.37 17.73 -9.00
N ALA A 53 -10.46 17.25 -7.75
CA ALA A 53 -11.73 16.99 -7.06
C ALA A 53 -12.52 18.28 -6.76
N LYS A 54 -11.86 19.43 -6.70
CA LYS A 54 -12.51 20.75 -6.52
C LYS A 54 -13.05 21.32 -7.83
N ASN A 55 -12.60 20.82 -8.98
CA ASN A 55 -13.14 21.23 -10.27
C ASN A 55 -14.50 20.56 -10.48
N THR A 56 -15.56 21.35 -10.62
CA THR A 56 -16.96 20.88 -10.78
C THR A 56 -17.16 19.93 -11.96
N LYS A 57 -16.30 19.98 -12.99
CA LYS A 57 -16.40 19.11 -14.17
C LYS A 57 -15.81 17.71 -13.95
N LEU A 58 -14.82 17.58 -13.07
CA LEU A 58 -14.08 16.33 -12.81
C LEU A 58 -14.37 15.74 -11.43
N SER A 59 -15.01 16.49 -10.55
CA SER A 59 -15.30 16.11 -9.17
C SER A 59 -16.04 14.79 -9.07
N LYS A 60 -17.14 14.62 -9.82
CA LYS A 60 -17.97 13.41 -9.77
C LYS A 60 -17.17 12.15 -10.10
N SER A 61 -16.48 12.14 -11.23
CA SER A 61 -15.69 10.99 -11.68
C SER A 61 -14.56 10.65 -10.70
N ILE A 62 -13.94 11.64 -10.06
CA ILE A 62 -12.88 11.41 -9.08
C ILE A 62 -13.41 10.78 -7.79
N TYR A 63 -14.60 11.20 -7.32
CA TYR A 63 -15.21 10.60 -6.14
C TYR A 63 -15.68 9.17 -6.38
N ASP A 64 -16.10 8.84 -7.60
CA ASP A 64 -16.56 7.48 -7.94
C ASP A 64 -15.42 6.46 -7.99
N VAL A 65 -14.19 6.86 -8.32
CA VAL A 65 -13.00 5.98 -8.34
C VAL A 65 -12.49 5.65 -6.92
N GLY A 66 -12.86 6.47 -5.92
CA GLY A 66 -12.46 6.28 -4.53
C GLY A 66 -13.40 5.43 -3.67
N LYS A 67 -14.50 4.93 -4.24
CA LYS A 67 -15.44 3.99 -3.59
C LYS A 67 -15.07 2.54 -3.89
#